data_AF-A0A959NE04-F1
#
_entry.id   AF-A0A959NE04-F1
#
_cell.length_a   1.000
_cell.length_b   1.000
_cell.length_c   1.000
_cell.angle_alpha   90.00
_cell.angle_beta   90.00
_cell.angle_gamma   90.00
#
_symmetry.space_group_name_H-M   'P 1'
#
loop_
_entity.id
_entity.type
_entity.pdbx_description
1 polymer ?
#
loop_
_entity_poly.entity_id
_entity_poly.type
_entity_poly.pdbx_seq_one_letter_code
_entity_poly.pdbx_strand_id
1 'polypeptide(L)'
;MITINANTKIAKLIKLHPEALEAIIKISPKFTKLRNPLLRKVIAGRTSIAMASKIGSCTVNDFFHSLEPLGFVVDTTIPAADEAKEKNPLPSFLKNLSPEKIVNLDVRPVIEGGEDPLNQIIQKVNGIKPGQVL
;
A
#
# COMPACT_ATOMS: atom_id res chain seq x y z
N MET A 1 5.48 -28.93 4.15
CA MET A 1 4.46 -27.97 4.62
C MET A 1 4.98 -26.57 4.41
N ILE A 2 4.18 -25.68 3.83
CA ILE A 2 4.55 -24.29 3.61
C ILE A 2 3.75 -23.42 4.55
N THR A 3 4.43 -22.77 5.47
CA THR A 3 3.82 -21.87 6.44
C THR A 3 3.61 -20.49 5.83
N ILE A 4 2.40 -19.95 5.93
CA ILE A 4 2.03 -18.61 5.47
C ILE A 4 1.49 -17.78 6.63
N ASN A 5 1.77 -16.48 6.62
CA ASN A 5 1.18 -15.52 7.54
C ASN A 5 0.73 -14.29 6.76
N ALA A 6 0.13 -13.32 7.45
CA ALA A 6 -0.40 -12.12 6.83
C ALA A 6 0.67 -11.25 6.12
N ASN A 7 1.94 -11.42 6.46
CA ASN A 7 3.08 -10.69 5.88
C ASN A 7 3.70 -11.40 4.67
N THR A 8 3.30 -12.64 4.39
CA THR A 8 3.77 -13.40 3.24
C THR A 8 3.48 -12.64 1.94
N LYS A 9 4.48 -12.52 1.07
CA LYS A 9 4.34 -11.86 -0.24
C LYS A 9 3.56 -12.72 -1.22
N ILE A 10 2.68 -12.11 -2.01
CA ILE A 10 1.90 -12.83 -3.04
C ILE A 10 2.82 -13.52 -4.04
N ALA A 11 3.93 -12.89 -4.43
CA ALA A 11 4.89 -13.52 -5.34
C ALA A 11 5.47 -14.84 -4.81
N LYS A 12 5.61 -14.97 -3.48
CA LYS A 12 6.10 -16.22 -2.86
C LYS A 12 5.03 -17.32 -2.97
N LEU A 13 3.76 -16.98 -2.76
CA LEU A 13 2.63 -17.91 -2.89
C LEU A 13 2.54 -18.48 -4.32
N ILE A 14 2.55 -17.60 -5.32
CA ILE A 14 2.42 -17.99 -6.74
C ILE A 14 3.65 -18.79 -7.22
N LYS A 15 4.85 -18.48 -6.70
CA LYS A 15 6.07 -19.26 -7.03
C LYS A 15 6.02 -20.67 -6.46
N LEU A 16 5.43 -20.85 -5.28
CA LEU A 16 5.34 -22.15 -4.63
C LEU A 16 4.23 -23.01 -5.25
N HIS A 17 3.08 -22.40 -5.55
CA HIS A 17 1.96 -23.07 -6.20
C HIS A 17 1.37 -22.17 -7.29
N PRO A 18 1.49 -22.53 -8.58
CA PRO A 18 0.94 -21.72 -9.67
C PRO A 18 -0.58 -21.59 -9.60
N GLU A 19 -1.28 -22.59 -9.04
CA GLU A 19 -2.73 -22.56 -8.79
C GLU A 19 -3.16 -21.51 -7.76
N ALA A 20 -2.24 -21.03 -6.91
CA ALA A 20 -2.52 -19.95 -5.97
C ALA A 20 -2.93 -18.66 -6.68
N LEU A 21 -2.50 -18.45 -7.93
CA LEU A 21 -2.92 -17.29 -8.72
C LEU A 21 -4.43 -17.29 -8.96
N GLU A 22 -4.99 -18.42 -9.41
CA GLU A 22 -6.41 -18.52 -9.71
C GLU A 22 -7.26 -18.51 -8.43
N ALA A 23 -6.78 -19.10 -7.34
CA ALA A 23 -7.38 -18.99 -6.02
C ALA A 23 -7.49 -17.51 -5.56
N ILE A 24 -6.41 -16.73 -5.70
CA ILE A 24 -6.39 -15.30 -5.34
C ILE A 24 -7.33 -14.48 -6.25
N ILE A 25 -7.38 -14.78 -7.55
CA ILE A 25 -8.29 -14.10 -8.48
C ILE A 25 -9.75 -14.38 -8.13
N LYS A 26 -10.07 -15.57 -7.63
CA LYS A 26 -11.42 -15.95 -7.18
C LYS A 26 -11.91 -15.12 -5.99
N ILE A 27 -11.00 -14.63 -5.14
CA ILE A 27 -11.35 -13.77 -3.99
C ILE A 27 -11.88 -12.40 -4.44
N SER A 28 -11.25 -11.79 -5.45
CA SER A 28 -11.67 -10.48 -5.93
C SER A 28 -11.28 -10.24 -7.39
N PRO A 29 -12.19 -9.70 -8.22
CA PRO A 29 -11.91 -9.40 -9.63
C PRO A 29 -10.78 -8.38 -9.82
N LYS A 30 -10.47 -7.58 -8.78
CA LYS A 30 -9.35 -6.63 -8.78
C LYS A 30 -7.99 -7.30 -9.02
N PHE A 31 -7.84 -8.59 -8.69
CA PHE A 31 -6.60 -9.33 -8.87
C PHE A 31 -6.40 -9.90 -10.28
N THR A 32 -7.38 -9.76 -11.19
CA THR A 32 -7.27 -10.24 -12.59
C THR A 32 -6.02 -9.70 -13.30
N LYS A 33 -5.58 -8.49 -12.95
CA LYS A 33 -4.36 -7.86 -13.48
C LYS A 33 -3.08 -8.67 -13.17
N LEU A 34 -3.07 -9.51 -12.14
CA LEU A 34 -1.95 -10.41 -11.83
C LEU A 34 -1.77 -11.53 -12.86
N ARG A 35 -2.73 -11.78 -13.76
CA ARG A 35 -2.53 -12.69 -14.89
C ARG A 35 -1.45 -12.19 -15.84
N ASN A 36 -1.31 -10.88 -16.02
CA ASN A 36 -0.22 -10.33 -16.83
C ASN A 36 1.14 -10.56 -16.13
N PRO A 37 2.10 -11.28 -16.74
CA PRO A 37 3.38 -11.62 -16.11
C PRO A 37 4.20 -10.41 -15.65
N LEU A 38 4.13 -9.29 -16.39
CA LEU A 38 4.85 -8.06 -16.04
C LEU A 38 4.26 -7.41 -14.79
N LEU A 39 2.93 -7.24 -14.75
CA LEU A 39 2.22 -6.71 -13.59
C LEU A 39 2.37 -7.62 -12.37
N ARG A 40 2.36 -8.94 -12.60
CA ARG A 40 2.60 -9.94 -11.56
C ARG A 40 3.97 -9.74 -10.90
N LYS A 41 5.02 -9.55 -11.70
CA LYS A 41 6.38 -9.36 -11.17
C LYS A 41 6.53 -8.08 -10.36
N VAL A 42 5.88 -7.00 -10.79
CA VAL A 42 5.96 -5.68 -10.14
C VAL A 42 5.10 -5.59 -8.89
N ILE A 43 3.84 -6.03 -8.97
CA ILE A 43 2.84 -5.86 -7.90
C ILE A 43 3.01 -6.98 -6.87
N ALA A 44 2.99 -8.25 -7.28
CA ALA A 44 3.00 -9.38 -6.34
C ALA A 44 4.30 -9.47 -5.53
N GLY A 45 5.41 -8.93 -6.05
CA GLY A 45 6.69 -8.89 -5.34
C GLY A 45 6.68 -7.97 -4.12
N ARG A 46 5.87 -6.91 -4.14
CA ARG A 46 5.80 -5.91 -3.07
C ARG A 46 4.59 -6.10 -2.16
N THR A 47 3.49 -6.63 -2.69
CA THR A 47 2.23 -6.82 -1.97
C THR A 47 2.27 -8.05 -1.06
N SER A 48 2.00 -7.86 0.24
CA SER A 48 1.72 -8.93 1.21
C SER A 48 0.23 -9.32 1.20
N ILE A 49 -0.13 -10.45 1.83
CA ILE A 49 -1.54 -10.85 1.99
C ILE A 49 -2.35 -9.74 2.69
N ALA A 50 -1.81 -9.15 3.76
CA ALA A 50 -2.46 -8.04 4.47
C ALA A 50 -2.67 -6.79 3.61
N MET A 51 -1.72 -6.48 2.73
CA MET A 51 -1.84 -5.34 1.82
C MET A 51 -2.81 -5.62 0.69
N ALA A 52 -2.83 -6.87 0.20
CA ALA A 52 -3.76 -7.31 -0.81
C ALA A 52 -5.20 -7.34 -0.31
N SER A 53 -5.43 -7.76 0.92
CA SER A 53 -6.76 -7.79 1.53
C SER A 53 -7.36 -6.39 1.60
N LYS A 54 -6.56 -5.38 2.00
CA LYS A 54 -6.95 -3.96 1.97
C LYS A 54 -7.32 -3.48 0.56
N ILE A 55 -6.51 -3.79 -0.45
CA ILE A 55 -6.75 -3.37 -1.85
C ILE A 55 -7.96 -4.09 -2.47
N GLY A 56 -8.07 -5.39 -2.18
CA GLY A 56 -9.09 -6.31 -2.68
C GLY A 56 -10.44 -6.15 -1.99
N SER A 57 -10.54 -5.31 -0.95
CA SER A 57 -11.74 -5.15 -0.12
C SER A 57 -12.21 -6.49 0.49
N CYS A 58 -11.26 -7.33 0.89
CA CYS A 58 -11.47 -8.65 1.49
C CYS A 58 -10.68 -8.77 2.79
N THR A 59 -10.93 -9.83 3.56
CA THR A 59 -10.21 -10.09 4.81
C THR A 59 -8.98 -10.95 4.56
N VAL A 60 -8.02 -10.91 5.49
CA VAL A 60 -6.84 -11.79 5.43
C VAL A 60 -7.25 -13.26 5.56
N ASN A 61 -8.32 -13.54 6.32
CA ASN A 61 -8.87 -14.88 6.46
C ASN A 61 -9.42 -15.44 5.15
N ASP A 62 -9.99 -14.61 4.27
CA ASP A 62 -10.47 -15.06 2.95
C ASP A 62 -9.32 -15.60 2.10
N PHE A 63 -8.14 -14.98 2.21
CA PHE A 63 -6.93 -15.50 1.56
C PHE A 63 -6.49 -16.83 2.15
N PHE A 64 -6.48 -16.95 3.47
CA PHE A 64 -6.09 -18.18 4.13
C PHE A 64 -7.01 -19.34 3.75
N HIS A 65 -8.33 -19.12 3.77
CA HIS A 65 -9.31 -20.15 3.42
C HIS A 65 -9.22 -20.57 1.95
N SER A 66 -8.91 -19.63 1.05
CA SER A 66 -8.71 -19.96 -0.37
C SER A 66 -7.38 -20.68 -0.66
N LEU A 67 -6.38 -20.53 0.22
CA LEU A 67 -5.05 -21.11 0.05
C LEU A 67 -4.88 -22.43 0.85
N GLU A 68 -5.64 -22.64 1.91
CA GLU A 68 -5.70 -23.89 2.69
C GLU A 68 -5.83 -25.16 1.83
N PRO A 69 -6.73 -25.27 0.83
CA PRO A 69 -6.84 -26.46 -0.01
C PRO A 69 -5.60 -26.73 -0.88
N LEU A 70 -4.71 -25.76 -1.05
CA LEU A 70 -3.45 -25.90 -1.78
C LEU A 70 -2.29 -26.40 -0.89
N GLY A 71 -2.55 -26.70 0.40
CA GLY A 71 -1.56 -27.23 1.33
C GLY A 71 -0.74 -26.16 2.08
N PHE A 72 -1.21 -24.91 2.08
CA PHE A 72 -0.63 -23.84 2.89
C PHE A 72 -1.12 -23.93 4.34
N VAL A 73 -0.20 -23.86 5.30
CA VAL A 73 -0.50 -23.88 6.73
C VAL A 73 -0.43 -22.44 7.26
N VAL A 74 -1.48 -21.97 7.90
CA VAL A 74 -1.54 -20.62 8.45
C VAL A 74 -0.82 -20.57 9.79
N ASP A 75 0.15 -19.67 9.91
CA ASP A 75 0.76 -19.33 11.18
C ASP A 75 0.09 -18.08 11.75
N THR A 76 -0.79 -18.31 12.73
CA THR A 76 -1.53 -17.28 13.46
C THR A 76 -0.71 -16.62 14.57
N THR A 77 0.50 -17.11 14.86
CA THR A 77 1.38 -16.52 15.89
C THR A 77 2.01 -15.21 15.42
N ILE A 78 2.05 -14.99 14.11
CA ILE A 78 2.59 -13.78 13.49
C ILE A 78 1.41 -12.91 13.06
N PRO A 79 1.02 -11.90 13.85
CA PRO A 79 -0.01 -10.95 13.41
C PRO A 79 0.43 -10.28 12.11
N ALA A 80 -0.55 -9.82 11.33
CA ALA A 80 -0.28 -8.87 10.26
C ALA A 80 0.62 -7.79 10.86
N ALA A 81 1.79 -7.60 10.24
CA ALA A 81 2.51 -6.37 10.45
C ALA A 81 1.53 -5.32 9.95
N ASP A 82 0.80 -4.75 10.89
CA ASP A 82 0.24 -3.46 10.68
C ASP A 82 1.43 -2.67 10.14
N GLU A 83 1.30 -2.21 8.92
CA GLU A 83 1.68 -0.85 8.64
C GLU A 83 0.87 0.02 9.62
N ALA A 84 1.18 -0.08 10.91
CA ALA A 84 1.71 1.06 11.60
C ALA A 84 2.64 1.68 10.56
N LYS A 85 2.08 2.61 9.77
CA LYS A 85 2.44 4.00 9.98
C LYS A 85 2.96 4.03 11.40
N GLU A 86 4.28 3.88 11.55
CA GLU A 86 4.95 4.56 12.62
C GLU A 86 4.27 5.91 12.55
N LYS A 87 3.37 6.14 13.51
CA LYS A 87 2.93 7.46 13.82
C LYS A 87 4.20 8.03 14.39
N ASN A 88 5.18 8.32 13.52
CA ASN A 88 6.33 9.09 13.86
C ASN A 88 5.67 10.33 14.42
N PRO A 89 5.71 10.48 15.75
CA PRO A 89 4.96 11.53 16.38
C PRO A 89 5.45 12.79 15.68
N LEU A 90 4.51 13.60 15.18
CA LEU A 90 4.86 14.83 14.46
C LEU A 90 6.01 15.48 15.23
N PRO A 91 7.17 15.69 14.59
CA PRO A 91 8.33 16.18 15.29
C PRO A 91 7.96 17.48 16.00
N SER A 92 8.49 17.68 17.21
CA SER A 92 8.00 18.70 18.13
C SER A 92 8.00 20.11 17.54
N PHE A 93 8.87 20.39 16.55
CA PHE A 93 8.91 21.65 15.83
C PHE A 93 7.66 21.93 14.98
N LEU A 94 6.98 20.89 14.45
CA LEU A 94 5.72 21.03 13.70
C LEU A 94 4.51 21.20 14.63
N LYS A 95 4.55 20.64 15.85
CA LYS A 95 3.45 20.78 16.82
C LYS A 95 3.32 22.18 17.40
N ASN A 96 4.44 22.90 17.51
CA ASN A 96 4.49 24.26 18.05
C ASN A 96 4.42 25.34 16.97
N LEU A 97 4.13 24.98 15.71
CA LEU A 97 4.05 25.95 14.64
C LEU A 97 2.72 26.72 14.72
N SER A 98 2.79 28.05 14.67
CA SER A 98 1.59 28.87 14.56
C SER A 98 0.93 28.66 13.19
N PRO A 99 -0.41 28.66 13.09
CA PRO A 99 -1.12 28.44 11.83
C PRO A 99 -0.76 29.48 10.75
N GLU A 100 -0.32 30.67 11.17
CA GLU A 100 0.17 31.74 10.29
C GLU A 100 1.49 31.43 9.58
N LYS A 101 2.23 30.43 10.06
CA LYS A 101 3.49 29.96 9.46
C LYS A 101 3.28 28.78 8.52
N ILE A 102 2.05 28.24 8.44
CA ILE A 102 1.70 27.15 7.53
C ILE A 102 1.11 27.77 6.27
N VAL A 103 1.79 27.57 5.15
CA VAL A 103 1.30 27.95 3.83
C VAL A 103 0.57 26.74 3.25
N ASN A 104 -0.72 26.85 2.96
CA ASN A 104 -1.44 25.76 2.31
C ASN A 104 -1.37 25.89 0.78
N LEU A 105 -1.08 24.79 0.10
CA LEU A 105 -1.15 24.68 -1.37
C LEU A 105 -1.91 23.40 -1.75
N ASP A 106 -3.11 23.55 -2.32
CA ASP A 106 -3.88 22.43 -2.86
C ASP A 106 -3.66 22.34 -4.37
N VAL A 107 -3.04 21.24 -4.80
CA VAL A 107 -2.69 20.99 -6.21
C VAL A 107 -3.70 20.11 -6.93
N ARG A 108 -4.71 19.57 -6.23
CA ARG A 108 -5.77 18.76 -6.84
C ARG A 108 -6.49 19.45 -8.01
N PRO A 109 -6.94 20.73 -7.88
CA PRO A 109 -7.64 21.38 -8.99
C PRO A 109 -6.74 21.59 -10.23
N VAL A 110 -5.42 21.71 -10.03
CA VAL A 110 -4.44 21.89 -11.12
C VAL A 110 -4.28 20.58 -11.90
N ILE A 111 -4.20 19.45 -11.18
CA ILE A 111 -4.12 18.12 -11.77
C ILE A 111 -5.43 17.78 -12.50
N GLU A 112 -6.58 18.15 -11.94
CA GLU A 112 -7.88 17.97 -12.59
C GLU A 112 -8.03 18.80 -13.88
N GLY A 113 -7.35 19.96 -13.95
CA GLY A 113 -7.25 20.80 -15.15
C GLY A 113 -6.29 20.26 -16.23
N GLY A 114 -5.57 19.16 -15.95
CA GLY A 114 -4.59 18.58 -16.88
C GLY A 114 -3.25 19.33 -16.95
N GLU A 115 -2.99 20.25 -16.02
CA GLU A 115 -1.74 21.00 -15.93
C GLU A 115 -0.78 20.37 -14.90
N ASP A 116 0.53 20.60 -15.08
CA ASP A 116 1.55 20.10 -14.16
C ASP A 116 1.75 21.06 -12.96
N PRO A 117 1.57 20.59 -11.71
CA PRO A 117 1.62 21.46 -10.53
C PRO A 117 3.05 21.80 -10.07
N LEU A 118 4.10 21.23 -10.68
CA LEU A 118 5.49 21.40 -10.22
C LEU A 118 5.90 22.87 -10.19
N ASN A 119 5.57 23.61 -11.25
CA ASN A 119 5.89 25.03 -11.34
C ASN A 119 5.24 25.85 -10.21
N GLN A 120 3.99 25.54 -9.86
CA GLN A 120 3.30 26.22 -8.75
C GLN A 120 3.94 25.88 -7.40
N ILE A 121 4.31 24.62 -7.18
CA ILE A 121 5.00 24.19 -5.96
C ILE A 121 6.34 24.92 -5.84
N ILE A 122 7.15 24.96 -6.89
CA ILE A 122 8.47 25.63 -6.88
C ILE A 122 8.33 27.12 -6.60
N GLN A 123 7.39 27.81 -7.26
CA GLN A 123 7.13 29.23 -7.00
C GLN A 123 6.72 29.47 -5.55
N LYS A 124 5.86 28.61 -5.00
CA LYS A 124 5.40 28.76 -3.62
C LYS A 124 6.50 28.48 -2.61
N VAL A 125 7.33 27.47 -2.85
CA VAL A 125 8.51 27.12 -2.04
C VAL A 125 9.53 28.27 -2.01
N ASN A 126 9.79 28.90 -3.16
CA ASN A 126 10.73 30.03 -3.24
C ASN A 126 10.23 31.29 -2.53
N GLY A 127 8.91 31.42 -2.32
CA GLY A 127 8.29 32.54 -1.60
C GLY A 127 8.15 32.35 -0.09
N ILE A 128 8.58 31.20 0.46
CA ILE A 128 8.48 30.89 1.89
C ILE A 128 9.45 31.76 2.68
N LYS A 129 8.96 32.49 3.68
CA LYS A 129 9.81 33.28 4.59
C LYS A 129 10.51 32.38 5.62
N PRO A 130 11.65 32.80 6.19
CA PRO A 130 12.35 32.04 7.23
C PRO A 130 11.41 31.67 8.38
N GLY A 131 11.29 30.36 8.66
CA GLY A 131 10.42 29.83 9.72
C GLY A 131 8.98 29.53 9.30
N GLN A 132 8.62 29.68 8.02
CA GLN A 132 7.38 29.18 7.45
C GLN A 132 7.56 27.77 6.84
N VAL A 133 6.47 27.02 6.73
CA VAL A 133 6.41 25.68 6.13
C VAL A 133 5.27 25.63 5.11
N LEU A 134 5.38 24.76 4.09
CA LEU A 134 4.38 24.51 3.06
C LEU A 134 3.87 23.06 3.16
#